data_AF-A0A9X4KFS8-F1
#
_entry.id   AF-A0A9X4KFS8-F1
#
_cell.length_a   1.000
_cell.length_b   1.000
_cell.length_c   1.000
_cell.angle_alpha   90.00
_cell.angle_beta   90.00
_cell.angle_gamma   90.00
#
_symmetry.space_group_name_H-M   'P 1'
#
loop_
_entity.id
_entity.type
_entity.pdbx_description
1 polymer ?
#
loop_
_entity_poly.entity_id
_entity_poly.type
_entity_poly.pdbx_seq_one_letter_code
_entity_poly.pdbx_strand_id
1 'polypeptide(L)'
;MDHPLVRKWLESLNGMMKDDKTTPPLGEQLTSKMPVEQMFLSGEVPMLNIGAWLLRSSNNFTDYPRDFKIAFAPVPHLQDEPEGFMTRGGIGDYISINAKSKNQAAAWEFLKWYADGGMAPMAAGGRLPASKDADQNAALASMLGDKADTYDKDSLMYVVFDNKTPTFVRSVPQEVMDLRSQEYEKYFLGAQDLDATIAAMVSRHNEFLKKAK
;
A
#
# COMPACT_ATOMS: atom_id res chain seq x y z
N MET A 1 0.67 18.60 -10.32
CA MET A 1 -0.64 17.88 -10.38
C MET A 1 -1.15 17.77 -11.82
N ASP A 2 -0.61 18.60 -12.69
CA ASP A 2 -0.70 18.70 -14.14
C ASP A 2 0.27 17.78 -14.91
N HIS A 3 0.99 16.90 -14.22
CA HIS A 3 1.91 15.96 -14.88
C HIS A 3 1.13 14.97 -15.76
N PRO A 4 1.59 14.62 -16.98
CA PRO A 4 0.86 13.72 -17.89
C PRO A 4 0.47 12.37 -17.28
N LEU A 5 1.30 11.84 -16.37
CA LEU A 5 0.99 10.59 -15.65
C LEU A 5 -0.26 10.68 -14.77
N VAL A 6 -0.64 11.87 -14.28
CA VAL A 6 -1.89 12.03 -13.51
C VAL A 6 -3.09 11.79 -14.41
N ARG A 7 -3.06 12.35 -15.63
CA ARG A 7 -4.09 12.09 -16.64
C ARG A 7 -4.15 10.60 -16.99
N LYS A 8 -3.00 10.02 -17.34
CA LYS A 8 -2.90 8.61 -17.73
C LYS A 8 -3.43 7.68 -16.63
N TRP A 9 -3.11 7.98 -15.36
CA TRP A 9 -3.62 7.23 -14.21
C TRP A 9 -5.14 7.29 -14.10
N LEU A 10 -5.74 8.49 -14.19
CA LEU A 10 -7.19 8.67 -14.13
C LEU A 10 -7.90 7.95 -15.28
N GLU A 11 -7.41 8.10 -16.51
CA GLU A 11 -7.96 7.44 -17.70
C GLU A 11 -7.89 5.91 -17.57
N SER A 12 -6.72 5.39 -17.17
CA SER A 12 -6.52 3.95 -17.01
C SER A 12 -7.49 3.36 -15.99
N LEU A 13 -7.62 3.97 -14.81
CA LEU A 13 -8.56 3.49 -13.80
C LEU A 13 -10.02 3.61 -14.24
N ASN A 14 -10.39 4.71 -14.91
CA ASN A 14 -11.74 4.88 -15.41
C ASN A 14 -12.09 3.85 -16.50
N GLY A 15 -11.16 3.55 -17.42
CA GLY A 15 -11.30 2.49 -18.43
C GLY A 15 -11.44 1.11 -17.80
N MET A 16 -10.58 0.78 -16.82
CA MET A 16 -10.69 -0.47 -16.06
C MET A 16 -12.06 -0.63 -15.37
N MET A 17 -12.66 0.46 -14.91
CA MET A 17 -13.97 0.45 -14.26
C MET A 17 -15.15 0.39 -15.23
N LYS A 18 -15.10 1.12 -16.34
CA LYS A 18 -16.25 1.32 -17.23
C LYS A 18 -16.23 0.43 -18.46
N ASP A 19 -15.06 0.29 -19.07
CA ASP A 19 -14.90 -0.34 -20.37
C ASP A 19 -14.46 -1.80 -20.22
N ASP A 20 -13.32 -2.03 -19.56
CA ASP A 20 -12.71 -3.36 -19.45
C ASP A 20 -13.35 -4.21 -18.34
N LYS A 21 -13.99 -3.56 -17.36
CA LYS A 21 -14.61 -4.19 -16.17
C LYS A 21 -13.64 -5.08 -15.39
N THR A 22 -12.36 -4.73 -15.40
CA THR A 22 -11.30 -5.44 -14.67
C THR A 22 -11.17 -4.96 -13.23
N THR A 23 -11.88 -3.90 -12.85
CA THR A 23 -12.04 -3.47 -11.46
C THR A 23 -13.46 -2.95 -11.23
N PRO A 24 -14.09 -3.18 -10.06
CA PRO A 24 -15.45 -2.71 -9.78
C PRO A 24 -15.57 -1.18 -9.88
N PRO A 25 -16.72 -0.63 -10.29
CA PRO A 25 -16.94 0.82 -10.27
C PRO A 25 -16.79 1.42 -8.87
N LEU A 26 -16.22 2.63 -8.77
CA LEU A 26 -15.94 3.26 -7.49
C LEU A 26 -17.18 3.40 -6.57
N GLY A 27 -18.35 3.70 -7.14
CA GLY A 27 -19.59 3.80 -6.37
C GLY A 27 -19.95 2.50 -5.65
N GLU A 28 -19.72 1.35 -6.29
CA GLU A 28 -19.91 0.03 -5.68
C GLU A 28 -18.87 -0.22 -4.59
N GLN A 29 -17.60 0.09 -4.86
CA GLN A 29 -16.52 -0.07 -3.87
C GLN A 29 -16.82 0.68 -2.56
N LEU A 30 -17.28 1.93 -2.68
CA LEU A 30 -17.59 2.79 -1.52
C LEU A 30 -18.83 2.35 -0.76
N THR A 31 -19.89 1.90 -1.45
CA THR A 31 -21.19 1.59 -0.84
C THR A 31 -21.23 0.19 -0.22
N SER A 32 -20.59 -0.78 -0.86
CA SER A 32 -20.59 -2.18 -0.41
C SER A 32 -19.52 -2.50 0.64
N LYS A 33 -18.53 -1.61 0.83
CA LYS A 33 -17.35 -1.86 1.66
C LYS A 33 -16.69 -3.20 1.31
N MET A 34 -16.37 -3.37 0.02
CA MET A 34 -15.94 -4.64 -0.55
C MET A 34 -14.89 -5.36 0.32
N PRO A 35 -15.10 -6.63 0.69
CA PRO A 35 -14.16 -7.39 1.49
C PRO A 35 -13.02 -7.92 0.59
N VAL A 36 -12.16 -7.01 0.11
CA VAL A 36 -11.17 -7.30 -0.95
C VAL A 36 -10.23 -8.46 -0.61
N GLU A 37 -9.84 -8.62 0.66
CA GLU A 37 -9.05 -9.75 1.12
C GLU A 37 -9.81 -11.07 0.94
N GLN A 38 -11.09 -11.12 1.35
CA GLN A 38 -11.94 -12.30 1.17
C GLN A 38 -12.12 -12.64 -0.30
N MET A 39 -12.41 -11.66 -1.15
CA MET A 39 -12.64 -11.88 -2.58
C MET A 39 -11.41 -12.49 -3.26
N PHE A 40 -10.21 -12.03 -2.89
CA PHE A 40 -8.97 -12.62 -3.39
C PHE A 40 -8.76 -14.03 -2.84
N LEU A 41 -8.91 -14.21 -1.52
CA LEU A 41 -8.63 -15.49 -0.86
C LEU A 41 -9.65 -16.58 -1.18
N SER A 42 -10.88 -16.23 -1.56
CA SER A 42 -11.88 -17.16 -2.10
C SER A 42 -11.67 -17.52 -3.57
N GLY A 43 -10.71 -16.89 -4.25
CA GLY A 43 -10.45 -17.08 -5.67
C GLY A 43 -11.43 -16.36 -6.61
N GLU A 44 -12.23 -15.43 -6.11
CA GLU A 44 -13.17 -14.64 -6.93
C GLU A 44 -12.42 -13.67 -7.86
N VAL A 45 -11.28 -13.16 -7.41
CA VAL A 45 -10.40 -12.29 -8.22
C VAL A 45 -8.98 -12.85 -8.29
N PRO A 46 -8.33 -12.81 -9.48
CA PRO A 46 -7.00 -13.38 -9.65
C PRO A 46 -5.87 -12.50 -9.11
N MET A 47 -6.13 -11.21 -8.85
CA MET A 47 -5.13 -10.23 -8.43
C MET A 47 -5.70 -9.26 -7.40
N LEU A 48 -4.86 -8.88 -6.43
CA LEU A 48 -5.18 -7.90 -5.41
C LEU A 48 -3.94 -7.02 -5.13
N ASN A 49 -4.09 -5.71 -5.25
CA ASN A 49 -3.05 -4.76 -4.83
C ASN A 49 -3.21 -4.46 -3.34
N ILE A 50 -2.35 -5.05 -2.51
CA ILE A 50 -2.39 -4.96 -1.05
C ILE A 50 -0.99 -5.12 -0.46
N GLY A 51 -0.77 -4.62 0.76
CA GLY A 51 0.51 -4.79 1.44
C GLY A 51 0.65 -6.12 2.17
N ALA A 52 1.80 -6.29 2.84
CA ALA A 52 2.17 -7.53 3.52
C ALA A 52 1.21 -7.97 4.63
N TRP A 53 0.31 -7.11 5.11
CA TRP A 53 -0.71 -7.49 6.10
C TRP A 53 -1.70 -8.53 5.58
N LEU A 54 -1.82 -8.73 4.25
CA LEU A 54 -2.59 -9.83 3.66
C LEU A 54 -2.12 -11.19 4.20
N LEU A 55 -0.82 -11.34 4.48
CA LEU A 55 -0.22 -12.61 4.93
C LEU A 55 -0.86 -13.15 6.21
N ARG A 56 -1.34 -12.27 7.09
CA ARG A 56 -2.08 -12.66 8.29
C ARG A 56 -3.39 -13.37 7.92
N SER A 57 -4.16 -12.80 7.01
CA SER A 57 -5.44 -13.36 6.56
C SER A 57 -5.22 -14.61 5.70
N SER A 58 -4.22 -14.60 4.81
CA SER A 58 -3.93 -15.74 3.92
C SER A 58 -3.28 -16.94 4.62
N ASN A 59 -2.76 -16.77 5.83
CA ASN A 59 -2.32 -17.87 6.72
C ASN A 59 -3.47 -18.43 7.57
N ASN A 60 -4.61 -17.74 7.66
CA ASN A 60 -5.78 -18.20 8.40
C ASN A 60 -6.70 -19.05 7.50
N PHE A 61 -6.34 -20.31 7.32
CA PHE A 61 -7.10 -21.28 6.52
C PHE A 61 -8.46 -21.68 7.13
N THR A 62 -8.71 -21.33 8.40
CA THR A 62 -10.01 -21.57 9.05
C THR A 62 -11.06 -20.62 8.49
N ASP A 63 -10.75 -19.32 8.46
CA ASP A 63 -11.70 -18.30 7.99
C ASP A 63 -11.57 -18.04 6.49
N TYR A 64 -10.36 -18.26 5.93
CA TYR A 64 -10.02 -18.03 4.53
C TYR A 64 -9.46 -19.31 3.88
N PRO A 65 -10.26 -20.38 3.72
CA PRO A 65 -9.81 -21.60 3.08
C PRO A 65 -9.47 -21.32 1.61
N ARG A 66 -8.32 -21.82 1.16
CA ARG A 66 -7.85 -21.73 -0.23
C ARG A 66 -7.04 -22.96 -0.61
N ASP A 67 -6.97 -23.26 -1.90
CA ASP A 67 -6.24 -24.40 -2.48
C ASP A 67 -5.14 -23.99 -3.46
N PHE A 68 -4.99 -22.70 -3.72
CA PHE A 68 -3.97 -22.14 -4.61
C PHE A 68 -2.78 -21.55 -3.86
N LYS A 69 -1.64 -21.44 -4.57
CA LYS A 69 -0.45 -20.72 -4.10
C LYS A 69 -0.55 -19.24 -4.46
N ILE A 70 -0.14 -18.38 -3.54
CA ILE A 70 -0.05 -16.93 -3.80
C ILE A 70 1.35 -16.60 -4.31
N ALA A 71 1.41 -15.89 -5.43
CA ALA A 71 2.63 -15.27 -5.95
C ALA A 71 2.57 -13.75 -5.81
N PHE A 72 3.75 -13.11 -5.79
CA PHE A 72 3.89 -11.67 -5.55
C PHE A 72 4.52 -10.97 -6.75
N ALA A 73 4.11 -9.73 -7.00
CA ALA A 73 4.73 -8.90 -8.03
C ALA A 73 4.76 -7.43 -7.57
N PRO A 74 5.72 -6.63 -8.07
CA PRO A 74 5.64 -5.18 -7.94
C PRO A 74 4.34 -4.63 -8.56
N VAL A 75 3.90 -3.49 -8.05
CA VAL A 75 2.75 -2.76 -8.63
C VAL A 75 3.05 -2.46 -10.11
N PRO A 76 2.11 -2.72 -11.05
CA PRO A 76 2.30 -2.42 -12.46
C PRO A 76 2.65 -0.96 -12.71
N HIS A 77 3.54 -0.71 -13.67
CA HIS A 77 3.94 0.64 -14.04
C HIS A 77 2.92 1.23 -15.03
N LEU A 78 2.69 2.54 -14.94
CA LEU A 78 1.88 3.27 -15.91
C LEU A 78 2.69 3.73 -17.13
N GLN A 79 4.00 3.54 -17.14
CA GLN A 79 4.88 3.93 -18.24
C GLN A 79 5.92 2.84 -18.46
N ASP A 80 6.38 2.72 -19.70
CA ASP A 80 7.36 1.71 -20.12
C ASP A 80 8.78 2.04 -19.64
N GLU A 81 9.05 3.32 -19.33
CA GLU A 81 10.37 3.75 -18.86
C GLU A 81 10.56 3.51 -17.35
N PRO A 82 11.53 2.67 -16.97
CA PRO A 82 11.85 2.40 -15.56
C PRO A 82 12.57 3.58 -14.89
N GLU A 83 13.15 4.50 -15.66
CA GLU A 83 13.89 5.63 -15.12
C GLU A 83 12.95 6.60 -14.37
N GLY A 84 13.28 6.85 -13.10
CA GLY A 84 12.49 7.72 -12.24
C GLY A 84 11.19 7.10 -11.70
N PHE A 85 10.91 5.82 -11.99
CA PHE A 85 9.77 5.16 -11.36
C PHE A 85 10.00 5.02 -9.86
N MET A 86 9.10 5.63 -9.09
CA MET A 86 9.06 5.50 -7.65
C MET A 86 7.68 4.99 -7.24
N THR A 87 7.66 3.93 -6.44
CA THR A 87 6.42 3.43 -5.86
C THR A 87 6.21 4.01 -4.46
N ARG A 88 4.95 4.06 -4.04
CA ARG A 88 4.67 4.35 -2.63
C ARG A 88 5.15 3.17 -1.80
N GLY A 89 5.95 3.43 -0.78
CA GLY A 89 6.51 2.39 0.07
C GLY A 89 7.34 2.97 1.21
N GLY A 90 8.21 2.15 1.77
CA GLY A 90 9.04 2.50 2.92
C GLY A 90 8.49 1.97 4.24
N ILE A 91 9.04 2.49 5.34
CA ILE A 91 8.71 2.06 6.70
C ILE A 91 7.26 2.45 7.00
N GLY A 92 6.39 1.46 7.22
CA GLY A 92 4.96 1.68 7.42
C GLY A 92 4.58 2.11 8.84
N ASP A 93 5.31 1.60 9.84
CA ASP A 93 5.06 1.87 11.27
C ASP A 93 6.24 2.66 11.86
N TYR A 94 5.94 3.80 12.46
CA TYR A 94 6.91 4.62 13.20
C TYR A 94 6.53 4.62 14.67
N ILE A 95 7.53 4.46 15.55
CA ILE A 95 7.35 4.64 16.99
C ILE A 95 8.13 5.87 17.41
N SER A 96 7.43 6.84 18.00
CA SER A 96 7.99 8.12 18.43
C SER A 96 7.91 8.26 19.94
N ILE A 97 8.93 8.85 20.55
CA ILE A 97 8.90 9.21 21.96
C ILE A 97 8.29 10.61 22.09
N ASN A 98 7.26 10.75 22.94
CA ASN A 98 6.70 12.05 23.25
C ASN A 98 7.78 12.94 23.89
N ALA A 99 8.02 14.12 23.34
CA ALA A 99 9.04 15.06 23.84
C ALA A 99 8.85 15.47 25.32
N LYS A 100 7.62 15.35 25.86
CA LYS A 100 7.27 15.65 27.25
C LYS A 100 7.24 14.41 28.15
N SER A 101 7.63 13.24 27.66
CA SER A 101 7.67 12.02 28.48
C SER A 101 8.60 12.19 29.69
N LYS A 102 8.17 11.71 30.86
CA LYS A 102 9.01 11.65 32.06
C LYS A 102 9.99 10.47 32.06
N ASN A 103 9.83 9.53 31.11
CA ASN A 103 10.59 8.29 31.01
C ASN A 103 11.41 8.23 29.71
N GLN A 104 12.06 9.33 29.31
CA GLN A 104 12.80 9.42 28.05
C GLN A 104 13.84 8.31 27.88
N ALA A 105 14.67 8.08 28.90
CA ALA A 105 15.74 7.09 28.84
C ALA A 105 15.21 5.66 28.67
N ALA A 106 14.23 5.26 29.49
CA ALA A 106 13.61 3.94 29.39
C ALA A 106 12.86 3.73 28.06
N ALA A 107 12.21 4.78 27.54
CA ALA A 107 11.57 4.73 26.23
C ALA A 107 12.61 4.54 25.12
N TRP A 108 13.76 5.21 25.21
CA TRP A 108 14.86 5.04 24.26
C TRP A 108 15.46 3.63 24.30
N GLU A 109 15.70 3.09 25.49
CA GLU A 109 16.17 1.70 25.67
C GLU A 109 15.19 0.70 25.06
N PHE A 110 13.88 0.87 25.30
CA PHE A 110 12.85 0.03 24.72
C PHE A 110 12.83 0.11 23.19
N LEU A 111 12.87 1.32 22.61
CA LEU A 111 12.86 1.47 21.15
C LEU A 111 14.09 0.87 20.48
N LYS A 112 15.26 1.00 21.12
CA LYS A 112 16.48 0.35 20.64
C LYS A 112 16.32 -1.17 20.63
N TRP A 113 15.89 -1.76 21.76
CA TRP A 113 15.63 -3.20 21.83
C TRP A 113 14.58 -3.65 20.80
N TYR A 114 13.50 -2.89 20.65
CA TYR A 114 12.42 -3.21 19.71
C TYR A 114 12.92 -3.21 18.26
N ALA A 115 13.72 -2.22 17.88
CA ALA A 115 14.32 -2.09 16.55
C ALA A 115 15.40 -3.17 16.28
N ASP A 116 16.18 -3.55 17.28
CA ASP A 116 17.27 -4.54 17.19
C ASP A 116 16.77 -6.00 17.23
N GLY A 117 15.45 -6.23 17.11
CA GLY A 117 14.87 -7.57 16.97
C GLY A 117 13.77 -7.89 17.97
N GLY A 118 13.52 -7.04 18.97
CA GLY A 118 12.41 -7.22 19.92
C GLY A 118 11.03 -7.31 19.25
N MET A 119 10.89 -6.76 18.03
CA MET A 119 9.67 -6.85 17.24
C MET A 119 9.47 -8.17 16.48
N ALA A 120 10.41 -9.13 16.54
CA ALA A 120 10.34 -10.38 15.78
C ALA A 120 9.00 -11.16 15.94
N PRO A 121 8.35 -11.20 17.12
CA PRO A 121 7.04 -11.85 17.26
C PRO A 121 5.93 -11.23 16.40
N MET A 122 6.09 -9.98 15.96
CA MET A 122 5.10 -9.26 15.14
C MET A 122 5.13 -9.68 13.67
N ALA A 123 6.16 -10.42 13.24
CA ALA A 123 6.31 -10.89 11.87
C ALA A 123 5.13 -11.77 11.41
N ALA A 124 4.61 -12.63 12.29
CA ALA A 124 3.40 -13.42 12.04
C ALA A 124 2.16 -12.58 11.69
N GLY A 125 2.12 -11.32 12.15
CA GLY A 125 1.07 -10.36 11.82
C GLY A 125 1.28 -9.57 10.53
N GLY A 126 2.35 -9.85 9.78
CA GLY A 126 2.74 -9.14 8.55
C GLY A 126 3.63 -7.91 8.80
N ARG A 127 4.24 -7.77 9.99
CA ARG A 127 5.17 -6.67 10.30
C ARG A 127 6.61 -7.14 10.24
N LEU A 128 7.34 -6.71 9.21
CA LEU A 128 8.75 -7.04 9.06
C LEU A 128 9.66 -5.98 9.70
N PRO A 129 10.80 -6.38 10.29
CA PRO A 129 11.79 -5.43 10.80
C PRO A 129 12.33 -4.51 9.71
N ALA A 130 12.37 -3.20 9.99
CA ALA A 130 12.98 -2.21 9.11
C ALA A 130 14.51 -2.09 9.30
N SER A 131 15.04 -2.61 10.40
CA SER A 131 16.49 -2.60 10.66
C SER A 131 17.19 -3.59 9.73
N LYS A 132 18.30 -3.15 9.12
CA LYS A 132 19.20 -4.02 8.34
C LYS A 132 19.93 -5.06 9.20
N ASP A 133 20.00 -4.82 10.51
CA ASP A 133 20.68 -5.68 11.46
C ASP A 133 19.76 -6.79 11.99
N ALA A 134 18.47 -6.76 11.64
CA ALA A 134 17.53 -7.82 11.97
C ALA A 134 17.70 -9.03 11.02
N ASP A 135 17.50 -10.24 11.55
CA ASP A 135 17.50 -11.46 10.74
C ASP A 135 16.23 -11.53 9.89
N GLN A 136 16.35 -11.10 8.64
CA GLN A 136 15.27 -11.05 7.66
C GLN A 136 14.72 -12.45 7.31
N ASN A 137 15.59 -13.47 7.30
CA ASN A 137 15.19 -14.84 7.02
C ASN A 137 14.37 -15.41 8.18
N ALA A 138 14.78 -15.14 9.43
CA ALA A 138 14.02 -15.52 10.61
C ALA A 138 12.67 -14.80 10.68
N ALA A 139 12.62 -13.51 10.33
CA ALA A 139 11.38 -12.75 10.26
C ALA A 139 10.42 -13.34 9.21
N LEU A 140 10.92 -13.70 8.02
CA LEU A 140 10.12 -14.34 6.99
C LEU A 140 9.63 -15.73 7.41
N ALA A 141 10.50 -16.55 7.99
CA ALA A 141 10.13 -17.87 8.50
C ALA A 141 9.04 -17.77 9.58
N SER A 142 9.15 -16.79 10.49
CA SER A 142 8.12 -16.48 11.49
C SER A 142 6.81 -16.01 10.86
N MET A 143 6.89 -15.17 9.82
CA MET A 143 5.72 -14.66 9.10
C MET A 143 4.94 -15.75 8.37
N LEU A 144 5.64 -16.70 7.73
CA LEU A 144 5.02 -17.77 6.96
C LEU A 144 4.63 -18.99 7.80
N GLY A 145 5.36 -19.24 8.89
CA GLY A 145 5.15 -20.40 9.75
C GLY A 145 5.15 -21.72 8.98
N ASP A 146 4.19 -22.59 9.30
CA ASP A 146 3.97 -23.87 8.64
C ASP A 146 3.25 -23.74 7.27
N LYS A 147 2.91 -22.52 6.84
CA LYS A 147 2.20 -22.24 5.58
C LYS A 147 3.14 -21.84 4.45
N ALA A 148 4.46 -21.90 4.65
CA ALA A 148 5.44 -21.44 3.68
C ALA A 148 5.29 -22.07 2.28
N ASP A 149 4.81 -23.32 2.18
CA ASP A 149 4.65 -24.01 0.90
C ASP A 149 3.39 -23.61 0.12
N THR A 150 2.54 -22.76 0.72
CA THR A 150 1.34 -22.18 0.13
C THR A 150 1.60 -20.85 -0.58
N TYR A 151 2.87 -20.45 -0.68
CA TYR A 151 3.35 -19.24 -1.33
C TYR A 151 4.44 -19.59 -2.35
N ASP A 152 4.56 -18.76 -3.37
CA ASP A 152 5.75 -18.71 -4.20
C ASP A 152 6.84 -17.92 -3.47
N LYS A 153 7.86 -18.63 -2.98
CA LYS A 153 8.90 -18.05 -2.12
C LYS A 153 9.80 -17.08 -2.88
N ASP A 154 10.13 -17.39 -4.13
CA ASP A 154 11.04 -16.59 -4.94
C ASP A 154 10.44 -15.21 -5.23
N SER A 155 9.17 -15.16 -5.63
CA SER A 155 8.46 -13.89 -5.86
C SER A 155 8.24 -13.09 -4.58
N LEU A 156 7.99 -13.76 -3.44
CA LEU A 156 7.89 -13.10 -2.15
C LEU A 156 9.23 -12.45 -1.74
N MET A 157 10.33 -13.20 -1.85
CA MET A 157 11.68 -12.69 -1.59
C MET A 157 12.00 -11.51 -2.49
N TYR A 158 11.64 -11.62 -3.78
CA TYR A 158 11.86 -10.56 -4.74
C TYR A 158 11.15 -9.27 -4.33
N VAL A 159 9.85 -9.32 -4.02
CA VAL A 159 9.09 -8.11 -3.66
C VAL A 159 9.52 -7.51 -2.33
N VAL A 160 9.91 -8.33 -1.36
CA VAL A 160 10.24 -7.87 0.00
C VAL A 160 11.67 -7.36 0.12
N PHE A 161 12.66 -8.01 -0.51
CA PHE A 161 14.08 -7.75 -0.26
C PHE A 161 14.90 -7.38 -1.50
N ASP A 162 14.58 -7.95 -2.66
CA ASP A 162 15.42 -7.79 -3.86
C ASP A 162 14.96 -6.66 -4.79
N ASN A 163 13.69 -6.25 -4.74
CA ASN A 163 13.17 -5.15 -5.52
C ASN A 163 13.84 -3.83 -5.09
N LYS A 164 14.72 -3.31 -5.95
CA LYS A 164 15.47 -2.06 -5.72
C LYS A 164 14.75 -0.81 -6.24
N THR A 165 13.49 -0.93 -6.65
CA THR A 165 12.68 0.22 -7.05
C THR A 165 12.64 1.24 -5.91
N PRO A 166 13.09 2.49 -6.13
CA PRO A 166 13.05 3.50 -5.08
C PRO A 166 11.62 3.73 -4.59
N THR A 167 11.48 3.92 -3.27
CA THR A 167 10.17 4.18 -2.66
C THR A 167 10.10 5.59 -2.08
N PHE A 168 8.91 6.16 -2.03
CA PHE A 168 8.67 7.41 -1.30
C PHE A 168 7.63 7.23 -0.19
N VAL A 169 7.84 7.98 0.90
CA VAL A 169 6.85 8.18 1.96
C VAL A 169 6.11 9.50 1.67
N ARG A 170 4.78 9.45 1.71
CA ARG A 170 3.93 10.61 1.45
C ARG A 170 4.10 11.63 2.60
N SER A 171 4.50 12.85 2.27
CA SER A 171 4.70 13.96 3.22
C SER A 171 3.64 15.07 3.11
N VAL A 172 2.66 14.90 2.22
CA VAL A 172 1.63 15.90 1.94
C VAL A 172 0.54 15.85 3.03
N PRO A 173 0.05 16.99 3.55
CA PRO A 173 -1.02 17.04 4.55
C PRO A 173 -2.31 16.32 4.11
N GLN A 174 -3.04 15.76 5.07
CA GLN A 174 -4.26 14.99 4.81
C GLN A 174 -5.33 15.80 4.06
N GLU A 175 -5.48 17.09 4.38
CA GLU A 175 -6.41 17.98 3.67
C GLU A 175 -6.15 18.02 2.15
N VAL A 176 -4.88 18.00 1.74
CA VAL A 176 -4.50 17.97 0.33
C VAL A 176 -4.77 16.60 -0.29
N MET A 177 -4.72 15.54 0.51
CA MET A 177 -5.11 14.23 0.03
C MET A 177 -6.61 14.16 -0.21
N ASP A 178 -7.40 14.62 0.75
CA ASP A 178 -8.85 14.63 0.67
C ASP A 178 -9.35 15.50 -0.48
N LEU A 179 -8.75 16.68 -0.70
CA LEU A 179 -9.12 17.54 -1.82
C LEU A 179 -8.89 16.88 -3.17
N ARG A 180 -7.81 16.07 -3.29
CA ARG A 180 -7.51 15.34 -4.53
C ARG A 180 -8.52 14.22 -4.73
N SER A 181 -8.82 13.48 -3.66
CA SER A 181 -9.80 12.39 -3.66
C SER A 181 -11.18 12.84 -4.10
N GLN A 182 -11.66 13.94 -3.53
CA GLN A 182 -12.95 14.52 -3.90
C GLN A 182 -13.08 14.81 -5.39
N GLU A 183 -12.02 15.29 -6.05
CA GLU A 183 -12.09 15.59 -7.48
C GLU A 183 -12.03 14.33 -8.36
N TYR A 184 -11.13 13.39 -8.09
CA TYR A 184 -11.12 12.17 -8.88
C TYR A 184 -12.35 11.28 -8.61
N GLU A 185 -12.94 11.34 -7.41
CA GLU A 185 -14.20 10.64 -7.09
C GLU A 185 -15.35 11.15 -7.96
N LYS A 186 -15.51 12.48 -8.10
CA LYS A 186 -16.51 13.05 -9.02
C LYS A 186 -16.32 12.56 -10.45
N TYR A 187 -15.08 12.48 -10.92
CA TYR A 187 -14.77 11.95 -12.25
C TYR A 187 -15.21 10.50 -12.41
N PHE A 188 -14.80 9.64 -11.49
CA PHE A 188 -15.13 8.22 -11.52
C PHE A 188 -16.64 7.96 -11.36
N LEU A 189 -17.35 8.83 -10.63
CA LEU A 189 -18.81 8.82 -10.50
C LEU A 189 -19.55 9.51 -11.66
N GLY A 190 -18.83 10.06 -12.65
CA GLY A 190 -19.42 10.70 -13.83
C GLY A 190 -20.00 12.09 -13.61
N ALA A 191 -19.70 12.73 -12.48
CA ALA A 191 -20.16 14.08 -12.15
C ALA A 191 -19.34 15.19 -12.81
N GLN A 192 -18.15 14.89 -13.32
CA GLN A 192 -17.32 15.83 -14.08
C GLN A 192 -16.42 15.09 -15.07
N ASP A 193 -15.95 15.79 -16.10
CA ASP A 193 -14.99 15.24 -17.06
C ASP A 193 -13.54 15.30 -16.53
N LEU A 194 -12.64 14.68 -17.26
CA LEU A 194 -11.23 14.54 -16.90
C LEU A 194 -10.48 15.88 -16.90
N ASP A 195 -10.78 16.76 -17.84
CA ASP A 195 -10.10 18.05 -17.98
C ASP A 195 -10.46 18.96 -16.80
N ALA A 196 -11.75 19.04 -16.47
CA ALA A 196 -12.26 19.73 -15.30
C ALA A 196 -11.66 19.17 -14.00
N THR A 197 -11.53 17.84 -13.91
CA THR A 197 -10.93 17.17 -12.74
C THR A 197 -9.48 17.58 -12.52
N ILE A 198 -8.65 17.52 -13.56
CA ILE A 198 -7.24 17.88 -13.46
C ILE A 198 -7.11 19.38 -13.13
N ALA A 199 -7.89 20.23 -13.81
CA ALA A 199 -7.88 21.67 -13.56
C ALA A 199 -8.25 22.00 -12.09
N ALA A 200 -9.30 21.36 -11.56
CA ALA A 200 -9.72 21.51 -10.17
C ALA A 200 -8.64 21.03 -9.19
N MET A 201 -8.04 19.85 -9.42
CA MET A 201 -6.96 19.30 -8.60
C MET A 201 -5.73 20.23 -8.57
N VAL A 202 -5.35 20.80 -9.72
CA VAL A 202 -4.25 21.77 -9.83
C VAL A 202 -4.58 23.06 -9.08
N SER A 203 -5.77 23.64 -9.32
CA SER A 203 -6.18 24.89 -8.69
C SER A 203 -6.21 24.76 -7.16
N ARG A 204 -6.91 23.74 -6.65
CA ARG A 204 -7.05 23.51 -5.20
C ARG A 204 -5.71 23.23 -4.53
N HIS A 205 -4.82 22.48 -5.19
CA HIS A 205 -3.48 22.24 -4.66
C HIS A 205 -2.64 23.54 -4.61
N ASN A 206 -2.70 24.36 -5.65
CA ASN A 206 -1.97 25.63 -5.69
C ASN A 206 -2.52 26.64 -4.67
N GLU A 207 -3.83 26.67 -4.44
CA GLU A 207 -4.44 27.47 -3.38
C GLU A 207 -3.98 27.05 -1.99
N PHE A 208 -3.91 25.73 -1.73
CA PHE A 208 -3.37 25.21 -0.49
C PHE A 208 -1.93 25.70 -0.26
N LEU A 209 -1.06 25.60 -1.27
CA LEU A 209 0.34 26.05 -1.17
C LEU A 209 0.47 27.55 -0.91
N LYS A 210 -0.50 28.38 -1.35
CA LYS A 210 -0.52 29.82 -1.05
C LYS A 210 -0.90 30.11 0.40
N LYS A 211 -1.78 29.30 0.99
CA LYS A 211 -2.24 29.44 2.39
C LYS A 211 -1.29 28.83 3.41
N ALA A 212 -0.50 27.83 3.01
CA ALA A 212 0.46 27.14 3.86
C ALA A 212 1.81 27.87 4.02
N LYS A 213 1.95 29.06 3.43
CA LYS A 213 3.06 30.00 3.68
C LYS A 213 2.69 30.93 4.82
#